data_AF-A0A328BUS5-F1
#
_entry.id   AF-A0A328BUS5-F1
#
_cell.length_a   1.000
_cell.length_b   1.000
_cell.length_c   1.000
_cell.angle_alpha   90.00
_cell.angle_beta   90.00
_cell.angle_gamma   90.00
#
_symmetry.space_group_name_H-M   'P 1'
#
loop_
_entity.id
_entity.type
_entity.pdbx_description
1 polymer ?
#
loop_
_entity_poly.entity_id
_entity_poly.type
_entity_poly.pdbx_seq_one_letter_code
_entity_poly.pdbx_strand_id
1 'polypeptide(L)'
;MRVLTDSGLVLKQLRWDEWLIVGLYAVLVAWPEWLLSLMLRRQLHYSAKEVLSLSFVGFIVGLLMIAFAPGTRFRNVYFSLGWLGLSSWLAVRSHGVALEPLVLFLLYQAVRWHFWNRYQRELVPASVSRAGYEHDYYRLEKRYGSSEDIGYTKFLFRTGMVLLFLLSWMGIRLVS
;
A
#
# COMPACT_ATOMS: atom_id res chain seq x y z
N MET A 1 -12.13 0.85 -23.07
CA MET A 1 -13.18 0.33 -22.15
C MET A 1 -12.51 -0.23 -20.90
N ARG A 2 -13.08 -0.07 -19.69
CA ARG A 2 -12.62 -0.82 -18.50
C ARG A 2 -13.38 -2.14 -18.50
N VAL A 3 -12.67 -3.26 -18.59
CA VAL A 3 -13.27 -4.59 -18.41
C VAL A 3 -13.13 -4.91 -16.93
N LEU A 4 -14.26 -4.99 -16.24
CA LEU A 4 -14.32 -5.56 -14.89
C LEU A 4 -14.44 -7.06 -15.07
N THR A 5 -13.57 -7.79 -14.39
CA THR A 5 -13.69 -9.26 -14.28
C THR A 5 -14.74 -9.61 -13.23
N ASP A 6 -15.17 -10.88 -13.22
CA ASP A 6 -16.08 -11.43 -12.20
C ASP A 6 -15.50 -11.36 -10.77
N SER A 7 -14.23 -10.97 -10.60
CA SER A 7 -13.56 -10.75 -9.32
C SER A 7 -13.39 -9.27 -8.96
N GLY A 8 -14.00 -8.35 -9.73
CA GLY A 8 -13.89 -6.90 -9.50
C GLY A 8 -12.53 -6.31 -9.84
N LEU A 9 -11.61 -7.09 -10.42
CA LEU A 9 -10.32 -6.59 -10.89
C LEU A 9 -10.46 -5.81 -12.20
N VAL A 10 -9.72 -4.71 -12.29
CA VAL A 10 -9.64 -3.89 -13.49
C VAL A 10 -8.37 -4.27 -14.25
N LEU A 11 -8.56 -4.89 -15.42
CA LEU A 11 -7.49 -5.14 -16.38
C LEU A 11 -7.40 -3.96 -17.35
N LYS A 12 -6.66 -2.91 -16.96
CA LYS A 12 -6.45 -1.72 -17.79
C LYS A 12 -5.04 -1.17 -17.57
N GLN A 13 -4.43 -0.65 -18.63
CA GLN A 13 -3.19 0.14 -18.53
C GLN A 13 -3.25 1.16 -17.40
N LEU A 14 -2.12 1.31 -16.71
CA LEU A 14 -1.91 2.27 -15.64
C LEU A 14 -2.21 3.69 -16.12
N ARG A 15 -2.92 4.44 -15.28
CA ARG A 15 -3.12 5.87 -15.48
C ARG A 15 -1.81 6.63 -15.19
N TRP A 16 -1.68 7.83 -15.73
CA TRP A 16 -0.53 8.70 -15.44
C TRP A 16 -0.29 8.93 -13.94
N ASP A 17 -1.35 9.14 -13.15
CA ASP A 17 -1.22 9.29 -11.70
C ASP A 17 -0.79 8.00 -11.00
N GLU A 18 -1.20 6.84 -11.51
CA GLU A 18 -0.77 5.52 -11.01
C GLU A 18 0.70 5.25 -11.34
N TRP A 19 1.14 5.59 -12.56
CA TRP A 19 2.56 5.55 -12.96
C TRP A 19 3.43 6.44 -12.09
N LEU A 20 2.99 7.67 -11.81
CA LEU A 20 3.73 8.60 -10.96
C LEU A 20 3.90 8.05 -9.53
N ILE A 21 2.87 7.44 -8.97
CA ILE A 21 2.94 6.86 -7.62
C ILE A 21 3.89 5.65 -7.57
N VAL A 22 3.76 4.71 -8.52
CA VAL A 22 4.65 3.54 -8.58
C VAL A 22 6.09 3.97 -8.86
N GLY A 23 6.28 4.93 -9.76
CA GLY A 23 7.60 5.50 -10.09
C GLY A 23 8.23 6.20 -8.89
N LEU A 24 7.48 7.04 -8.17
CA LEU A 24 7.97 7.68 -6.95
C LEU A 24 8.33 6.65 -5.88
N TYR A 25 7.51 5.61 -5.70
CA TYR A 25 7.82 4.55 -4.76
C TYR A 25 9.10 3.80 -5.16
N ALA A 26 9.28 3.50 -6.45
CA ALA A 26 10.50 2.89 -6.97
C ALA A 26 11.73 3.76 -6.68
N VAL A 27 11.64 5.07 -6.91
CA VAL A 27 12.72 6.02 -6.59
C VAL A 27 13.03 6.02 -5.10
N LEU A 28 12.02 6.03 -4.21
CA LEU A 28 12.23 6.00 -2.77
C LEU A 28 12.91 4.71 -2.29
N VAL A 29 12.54 3.56 -2.87
CA VAL A 29 13.18 2.26 -2.55
C VAL A 29 14.61 2.20 -3.11
N ALA A 30 14.85 2.75 -4.30
CA ALA A 30 16.18 2.78 -4.93
C ALA A 30 17.10 3.89 -4.37
N TRP A 31 16.54 4.90 -3.70
CA TRP A 31 17.26 6.09 -3.25
C TRP A 31 18.55 5.80 -2.46
N PRO A 32 18.58 4.84 -1.52
CA PRO A 32 19.80 4.54 -0.79
C PRO A 32 20.94 4.03 -1.70
N GLU A 33 20.63 3.35 -2.82
CA GLU A 33 21.65 2.86 -3.77
C GLU A 33 22.23 3.99 -4.60
N TRP A 34 21.39 4.92 -5.07
CA TRP A 34 21.85 6.06 -5.85
C TRP A 34 22.81 6.91 -5.04
N LEU A 35 22.45 7.19 -3.78
CA LEU A 35 23.27 7.99 -2.88
C LEU A 35 24.60 7.29 -2.55
N LEU A 36 24.60 5.96 -2.39
CA LEU A 36 25.83 5.18 -2.18
C LEU A 36 26.71 5.07 -3.44
N SER A 37 26.10 4.85 -4.61
CA SER A 37 26.81 4.74 -5.89
C SER A 37 27.58 6.02 -6.23
N LEU A 38 27.06 7.16 -5.79
CA LEU A 38 27.70 8.47 -5.87
C LEU A 38 28.79 8.66 -4.81
N MET A 39 28.65 8.06 -3.62
CA MET A 39 29.54 8.34 -2.50
C MET A 39 30.75 7.40 -2.37
N LEU A 40 30.65 6.08 -2.60
CA LEU A 40 31.85 5.21 -2.48
C LEU A 40 31.65 3.81 -3.09
N ARG A 41 32.66 3.37 -3.86
CA ARG A 41 32.87 2.02 -4.39
C ARG A 41 33.27 1.01 -3.28
N ARG A 42 32.57 0.98 -2.13
CA ARG A 42 32.90 0.10 -0.99
C ARG A 42 31.82 -0.94 -0.71
N GLN A 43 32.33 -2.07 -0.21
CA GLN A 43 31.72 -3.40 -0.12
C GLN A 43 30.32 -3.43 0.53
N LEU A 44 29.54 -4.43 0.06
CA LEU A 44 28.24 -4.93 0.51
C LEU A 44 28.20 -5.31 2.00
N HIS A 45 28.40 -4.36 2.91
CA HIS A 45 28.00 -4.48 4.31
C HIS A 45 27.02 -3.36 4.58
N TYR A 46 25.73 -3.70 4.57
CA TYR A 46 24.67 -2.75 4.87
C TYR A 46 24.91 -2.16 6.26
N SER A 47 25.16 -0.84 6.32
CA SER A 47 25.35 -0.15 7.59
C SER A 47 24.02 -0.10 8.35
N ALA A 48 24.03 -0.09 9.69
CA ALA A 48 22.83 0.14 10.50
C ALA A 48 22.08 1.42 10.07
N LYS A 49 22.80 2.43 9.55
CA LYS A 49 22.23 3.66 8.98
C LYS A 49 21.38 3.41 7.72
N GLU A 50 21.75 2.43 6.89
CA GLU A 50 21.02 2.07 5.68
C GLU A 50 19.75 1.29 6.00
N VAL A 51 19.84 0.36 6.94
CA VAL A 51 18.65 -0.37 7.42
C VAL A 51 17.65 0.62 8.02
N LEU A 52 18.12 1.56 8.85
CA LEU A 52 17.27 2.57 9.48
C LEU A 52 16.63 3.53 8.46
N SER A 53 17.34 3.91 7.40
CA SER A 53 16.76 4.75 6.33
C SER A 53 15.70 3.99 5.52
N LEU A 54 15.92 2.71 5.22
CA LEU A 54 14.94 1.85 4.57
C LEU A 54 13.70 1.63 5.45
N SER A 55 13.86 1.47 6.77
CA SER A 55 12.75 1.41 7.72
C SER A 55 11.93 2.68 7.73
N PHE A 56 12.59 3.85 7.67
CA PHE A 56 11.89 5.13 7.58
C PHE A 56 11.09 5.26 6.26
N VAL A 57 11.65 4.78 5.15
CA VAL A 57 10.92 4.68 3.87
C VAL A 57 9.70 3.76 4.01
N GLY A 58 9.86 2.59 4.65
CA GLY A 58 8.78 1.66 4.94
C GLY A 58 7.64 2.31 5.74
N PHE A 59 7.99 3.02 6.82
CA PHE A 59 7.03 3.75 7.64
C PHE A 59 6.28 4.83 6.86
N ILE A 60 6.97 5.69 6.10
CA ILE A 60 6.32 6.75 5.31
C ILE A 60 5.38 6.14 4.25
N VAL A 61 5.84 5.13 3.52
CA VAL A 61 5.03 4.48 2.49
C VAL A 61 3.81 3.80 3.13
N GLY A 62 3.99 3.12 4.26
CA GLY A 62 2.89 2.51 5.01
C GLY A 62 1.87 3.55 5.50
N LEU A 63 2.34 4.69 6.01
CA LEU A 63 1.47 5.79 6.44
C LEU A 63 0.69 6.38 5.26
N LEU A 64 1.33 6.56 4.10
CA LEU A 64 0.66 6.98 2.87
C LEU A 64 -0.42 5.98 2.43
N MET A 65 -0.18 4.67 2.55
CA MET A 65 -1.19 3.66 2.23
C MET A 65 -2.44 3.79 3.12
N ILE A 66 -2.27 4.04 4.41
CA ILE A 66 -3.40 4.20 5.33
C ILE A 66 -4.12 5.53 5.06
N ALA A 67 -3.38 6.62 4.87
CA ALA A 67 -3.95 7.97 4.71
C ALA A 67 -4.68 8.16 3.37
N PHE A 68 -4.13 7.66 2.26
CA PHE A 68 -4.66 7.95 0.93
C PHE A 68 -5.68 6.93 0.41
N ALA A 69 -6.08 5.94 1.22
CA ALA A 69 -7.02 4.89 0.84
C ALA A 69 -6.84 4.45 -0.63
N PRO A 70 -5.66 3.90 -1.01
CA PRO A 70 -5.33 3.50 -2.38
C PRO A 70 -6.26 2.40 -2.93
N GLY A 71 -7.33 2.04 -2.22
CA GLY A 71 -8.21 0.94 -2.56
C GLY A 71 -8.81 1.00 -3.95
N THR A 72 -9.05 2.18 -4.54
CA THR A 72 -9.47 2.24 -5.95
C THR A 72 -8.33 1.91 -6.93
N ARG A 73 -7.08 2.24 -6.58
CA ARG A 73 -5.88 1.98 -7.40
C ARG A 73 -5.45 0.51 -7.30
N PHE A 74 -5.57 -0.11 -6.13
CA PHE A 74 -5.26 -1.55 -5.93
C PHE A 74 -6.24 -2.50 -6.62
N ARG A 75 -7.32 -2.00 -7.22
CA ARG A 75 -8.15 -2.78 -8.14
C ARG A 75 -7.48 -3.00 -9.50
N ASN A 76 -6.57 -2.11 -9.90
CA ASN A 76 -5.80 -2.27 -11.12
C ASN A 76 -4.72 -3.34 -10.88
N VAL A 77 -4.78 -4.43 -11.64
CA VAL A 77 -3.84 -5.56 -11.52
C VAL A 77 -2.40 -5.11 -11.72
N TYR A 78 -2.14 -4.24 -12.70
CA TYR A 78 -0.79 -3.75 -12.97
C TYR A 78 -0.25 -2.88 -11.83
N PHE A 79 -1.11 -2.07 -11.22
CA PHE A 79 -0.73 -1.24 -10.07
C PHE A 79 -0.39 -2.11 -8.87
N SER A 80 -1.25 -3.09 -8.58
CA SER A 80 -1.06 -4.05 -7.48
C SER A 80 0.19 -4.90 -7.66
N LEU A 81 0.50 -5.38 -8.87
CA LEU A 81 1.72 -6.12 -9.15
C LEU A 81 2.97 -5.26 -9.00
N GLY A 82 2.95 -4.03 -9.53
CA GLY A 82 4.06 -3.08 -9.36
C GLY A 82 4.31 -2.76 -7.88
N TRP A 83 3.24 -2.50 -7.12
CA TRP A 83 3.33 -2.26 -5.69
C TRP A 83 3.89 -3.46 -4.93
N LEU A 84 3.36 -4.65 -5.18
CA LEU A 84 3.83 -5.90 -4.55
C LEU A 84 5.31 -6.14 -4.84
N GLY A 85 5.76 -5.92 -6.08
CA GLY A 85 7.16 -6.04 -6.47
C GLY A 85 8.07 -5.09 -5.69
N LEU A 86 7.69 -3.81 -5.60
CA LEU A 86 8.45 -2.79 -4.87
C LEU A 86 8.46 -3.04 -3.36
N SER A 87 7.33 -3.43 -2.77
CA SER A 87 7.25 -3.75 -1.34
C SER A 87 8.05 -5.00 -0.99
N SER A 88 8.05 -6.01 -1.87
CA SER A 88 8.89 -7.21 -1.68
C SER A 88 10.37 -6.86 -1.81
N TRP A 89 10.75 -6.00 -2.76
CA TRP A 89 12.13 -5.54 -2.93
C TRP A 89 12.61 -4.76 -1.69
N LEU A 90 11.79 -3.84 -1.16
CA LEU A 90 12.08 -3.12 0.07
C LEU A 90 12.24 -4.07 1.28
N ALA A 91 11.36 -5.07 1.41
CA ALA A 91 11.44 -6.06 2.48
C ALA A 91 12.76 -6.85 2.45
N VAL A 92 13.15 -7.34 1.27
CA VAL A 92 14.42 -8.08 1.11
C VAL A 92 15.62 -7.19 1.45
N ARG A 93 15.64 -5.94 0.96
CA ARG A 93 16.76 -5.01 1.18
C ARG A 93 16.89 -4.52 2.60
N SER A 94 15.78 -4.37 3.30
CA SER A 94 15.77 -3.99 4.72
C SER A 94 15.97 -5.18 5.65
N HIS A 95 16.31 -6.38 5.14
CA HIS A 95 16.40 -7.61 5.94
C HIS A 95 15.11 -7.90 6.75
N GLY A 96 13.95 -7.57 6.19
CA GLY A 96 12.65 -7.77 6.84
C GLY A 96 12.30 -6.72 7.89
N VAL A 97 13.06 -5.62 8.00
CA VAL A 97 12.77 -4.54 8.96
C VAL A 97 11.68 -3.61 8.43
N ALA A 98 11.61 -3.36 7.11
CA ALA A 98 10.65 -2.47 6.46
C ALA A 98 9.50 -3.24 5.78
N LEU A 99 8.74 -4.01 6.56
CA LEU A 99 7.64 -4.86 6.07
C LEU A 99 6.29 -4.14 5.93
N GLU A 100 6.18 -2.90 6.40
CA GLU A 100 4.91 -2.20 6.53
C GLU A 100 4.14 -2.10 5.21
N PRO A 101 4.75 -1.69 4.08
CA PRO A 101 4.02 -1.58 2.81
C PRO A 101 3.50 -2.92 2.30
N LEU A 102 4.25 -4.01 2.55
CA LEU A 102 3.89 -5.35 2.13
C LEU A 102 2.73 -5.90 2.96
N VAL A 103 2.83 -5.81 4.30
CA VAL A 103 1.81 -6.34 5.20
C VAL A 103 0.51 -5.55 5.07
N LEU A 104 0.59 -4.22 4.93
CA LEU A 104 -0.60 -3.38 4.70
C LEU A 104 -1.26 -3.67 3.35
N PHE A 105 -0.48 -3.94 2.30
CA PHE A 105 -1.01 -4.39 1.02
C PHE A 105 -1.75 -5.73 1.15
N LEU A 106 -1.15 -6.72 1.82
CA LEU A 106 -1.77 -8.03 2.05
C LEU A 106 -3.04 -7.92 2.90
N LEU A 107 -3.03 -7.10 3.95
CA LEU A 107 -4.21 -6.81 4.76
C LEU A 107 -5.34 -6.23 3.88
N TYR A 108 -5.02 -5.25 3.04
CA TYR A 108 -6.00 -4.64 2.13
C TYR A 108 -6.63 -5.69 1.21
N GLN A 109 -5.82 -6.53 0.57
CA GLN A 109 -6.33 -7.56 -0.34
C GLN A 109 -7.14 -8.63 0.40
N ALA A 110 -6.73 -9.03 1.60
CA ALA A 110 -7.47 -9.99 2.42
C ALA A 110 -8.85 -9.45 2.81
N VAL A 111 -8.93 -8.20 3.27
CA VAL A 111 -10.21 -7.56 3.62
C VAL A 111 -11.10 -7.38 2.40
N ARG A 112 -10.52 -6.96 1.26
CA ARG A 112 -11.22 -6.83 -0.01
C ARG A 112 -11.81 -8.17 -0.46
N TRP A 113 -11.03 -9.24 -0.43
CA TRP A 113 -11.47 -10.59 -0.77
C TRP A 113 -12.60 -11.06 0.16
N HIS A 114 -12.45 -10.85 1.47
CA HIS A 114 -13.48 -11.21 2.44
C HIS A 114 -14.79 -10.45 2.19
N PHE A 115 -14.70 -9.14 1.92
CA PHE A 115 -15.87 -8.31 1.59
C PHE A 115 -16.56 -8.80 0.31
N TRP A 116 -15.78 -9.08 -0.74
CA TRP A 116 -16.32 -9.62 -2.00
C TRP A 116 -17.09 -10.92 -1.76
N ASN A 117 -16.49 -11.87 -1.03
CA ASN A 117 -17.11 -13.16 -0.75
C ASN A 117 -18.43 -13.01 0.04
N ARG A 118 -18.48 -12.05 0.98
CA ARG A 118 -19.66 -11.84 1.83
C ARG A 118 -20.79 -11.08 1.14
N TYR A 119 -20.46 -10.08 0.34
CA TYR A 119 -21.46 -9.14 -0.23
C TYR A 119 -21.64 -9.26 -1.74
N GLN A 120 -20.87 -10.14 -2.40
CA GLN A 120 -20.89 -10.37 -3.86
C GLN A 120 -20.74 -9.07 -4.66
N ARG A 121 -19.99 -8.12 -4.11
CA ARG A 121 -19.71 -6.81 -4.69
C ARG A 121 -18.37 -6.29 -4.21
N GLU A 122 -17.82 -5.35 -4.97
CA GLU A 122 -16.53 -4.73 -4.69
C GLU A 122 -16.59 -3.78 -3.49
N LEU A 123 -15.58 -3.84 -2.61
CA LEU A 123 -15.43 -2.90 -1.49
C LEU A 123 -15.12 -1.52 -2.02
N VAL A 124 -15.96 -0.55 -1.69
CA VAL A 124 -15.79 0.85 -2.08
C VAL A 124 -15.13 1.60 -0.92
N PRO A 125 -13.85 2.02 -1.03
CA PRO A 125 -13.18 2.68 0.07
C PRO A 125 -13.85 4.03 0.35
N ALA A 126 -14.44 4.16 1.53
CA ALA A 126 -14.94 5.43 2.07
C ALA A 126 -13.75 6.21 2.67
N SER A 127 -13.80 7.54 2.77
CA SER A 127 -12.86 8.18 3.70
C SER A 127 -13.29 7.93 5.15
N VAL A 128 -12.38 8.13 6.10
CA VAL A 128 -12.59 7.70 7.49
C VAL A 128 -13.35 8.77 8.31
N SER A 129 -13.54 9.99 7.78
CA SER A 129 -13.81 11.21 8.56
C SER A 129 -15.07 12.05 8.25
N ARG A 130 -15.94 11.73 7.29
CA ARG A 130 -17.09 12.60 6.91
C ARG A 130 -18.47 11.98 7.07
N ALA A 131 -19.40 12.78 7.58
CA ALA A 131 -20.83 12.51 7.63
C ALA A 131 -21.54 12.66 6.25
N GLY A 132 -20.88 12.32 5.13
CA GLY A 132 -21.38 12.56 3.76
C GLY A 132 -21.06 11.47 2.73
N TYR A 133 -20.56 10.29 3.16
CA TYR A 133 -20.15 9.20 2.27
C TYR A 133 -21.25 8.57 1.44
N GLU A 134 -22.49 8.64 1.93
CA GLU A 134 -23.66 8.16 1.23
C GLU A 134 -23.96 8.98 -0.04
N HIS A 135 -23.28 10.12 -0.23
CA HIS A 135 -23.44 11.00 -1.39
C HIS A 135 -22.28 10.96 -2.39
N ASP A 136 -21.16 10.29 -2.08
CA ASP A 136 -20.07 10.11 -3.04
C ASP A 136 -20.42 8.98 -4.00
N TYR A 137 -20.79 9.33 -5.24
CA TYR A 137 -21.12 8.37 -6.28
C TYR A 137 -19.84 7.78 -6.90
N TYR A 138 -19.65 6.48 -6.74
CA TYR A 138 -18.50 5.78 -7.31
C TYR A 138 -18.80 5.37 -8.75
N ARG A 139 -18.22 6.14 -9.69
CA ARG A 139 -18.43 5.96 -11.14
C ARG A 139 -18.06 4.58 -11.66
N LEU A 140 -17.14 3.87 -10.99
CA LEU A 140 -16.72 2.52 -11.38
C LEU A 140 -17.80 1.49 -11.06
N GLU A 141 -18.28 1.51 -9.82
CA GLU A 141 -19.29 0.57 -9.32
C GLU A 141 -20.72 1.03 -9.62
N LYS A 142 -20.88 2.23 -10.19
CA LYS A 142 -22.16 2.90 -10.46
C LYS A 142 -23.10 2.93 -9.25
N ARG A 143 -22.53 3.02 -8.05
CA ARG A 143 -23.25 2.99 -6.77
C ARG A 143 -22.65 3.97 -5.76
N TYR A 144 -23.43 4.29 -4.74
CA TYR A 144 -22.97 5.01 -3.56
C TYR A 144 -22.29 4.05 -2.56
N GLY A 145 -21.47 4.62 -1.67
CA GLY A 145 -20.94 3.91 -0.52
C GLY A 145 -22.07 3.45 0.41
N SER A 146 -21.92 2.28 0.99
CA SER A 146 -22.86 1.70 1.96
C SER A 146 -22.29 1.69 3.37
N SER A 147 -23.13 1.46 4.38
CA SER A 147 -22.69 1.36 5.78
C SER A 147 -21.67 0.23 5.98
N GLU A 148 -21.76 -0.86 5.22
CA GLU A 148 -20.79 -1.96 5.27
C GLU A 148 -19.43 -1.54 4.71
N ASP A 149 -19.41 -0.77 3.61
CA ASP A 149 -18.17 -0.21 3.04
C ASP A 149 -17.44 0.65 4.08
N ILE A 150 -18.19 1.47 4.83
CA ILE A 150 -17.67 2.32 5.91
C ILE A 150 -17.11 1.46 7.04
N GLY A 151 -17.83 0.43 7.47
CA GLY A 151 -17.39 -0.48 8.53
C GLY A 151 -16.05 -1.13 8.18
N TYR A 152 -15.93 -1.66 6.96
CA TYR A 152 -14.71 -2.29 6.47
C TYR A 152 -13.56 -1.31 6.28
N THR A 153 -13.85 -0.08 5.83
CA THR A 153 -12.82 0.96 5.71
C THR A 153 -12.30 1.39 7.08
N LYS A 154 -13.18 1.56 8.08
CA LYS A 154 -12.78 1.86 9.46
C LYS A 154 -11.96 0.72 10.08
N PHE A 155 -12.35 -0.53 9.81
CA PHE A 155 -11.58 -1.70 10.21
C PHE A 155 -10.19 -1.69 9.60
N LEU A 156 -10.08 -1.51 8.27
CA LEU A 156 -8.80 -1.41 7.57
C LEU A 156 -7.91 -0.31 8.13
N PHE A 157 -8.47 0.87 8.39
CA PHE A 157 -7.74 1.99 8.96
C PHE A 157 -7.20 1.67 10.36
N ARG A 158 -8.06 1.18 11.27
CA ARG A 158 -7.67 0.86 12.65
C ARG A 158 -6.63 -0.26 12.70
N THR A 159 -6.90 -1.37 12.03
CA THR A 159 -6.00 -2.52 11.99
C THR A 159 -4.70 -2.17 11.28
N GLY A 160 -4.77 -1.41 10.18
CA GLY A 160 -3.59 -0.93 9.47
C GLY A 160 -2.71 -0.02 10.34
N MET A 161 -3.29 0.92 11.08
CA MET A 161 -2.55 1.78 12.00
C MET A 161 -1.85 0.97 13.10
N VAL A 162 -2.54 -0.01 13.70
CA VAL A 162 -1.94 -0.90 14.71
C VAL A 162 -0.78 -1.68 14.11
N LEU A 163 -0.95 -2.28 12.92
CA LEU A 163 0.13 -3.02 12.26
C LEU A 163 1.31 -2.12 11.89
N LEU A 164 1.07 -0.91 11.38
CA LEU A 164 2.12 0.05 11.06
C LEU A 164 3.02 0.31 12.28
N PHE A 165 2.43 0.68 13.41
CA PHE A 165 3.20 0.98 14.61
C PHE A 165 3.89 -0.25 15.20
N LEU A 166 3.24 -1.42 15.20
CA LEU A 166 3.85 -2.66 15.69
C LEU A 166 5.07 -3.06 14.86
N LEU A 167 4.96 -3.03 13.54
CA LEU A 167 6.04 -3.40 12.63
C LEU A 167 7.20 -2.41 12.73
N SER A 168 6.93 -1.10 12.75
CA SER A 168 7.99 -0.11 12.90
C SER A 168 8.67 -0.20 14.27
N TRP A 169 7.92 -0.49 15.35
CA TRP A 169 8.51 -0.75 16.67
C TRP A 169 9.42 -1.98 16.68
N MET A 170 8.95 -3.10 16.11
CA MET A 170 9.77 -4.30 15.95
C MET A 170 11.02 -4.02 15.13
N GLY A 171 10.89 -3.24 14.05
CA GLY A 171 12.00 -2.88 13.21
C GLY A 171 13.06 -2.05 13.95
N ILE A 172 12.66 -1.09 14.77
CA ILE A 172 13.57 -0.32 15.62
C ILE A 172 14.32 -1.26 16.60
N ARG A 173 13.61 -2.20 17.22
CA ARG A 173 14.19 -3.16 18.18
C ARG A 173 15.19 -4.13 17.57
N LEU A 174 15.05 -4.45 16.29
CA LEU A 174 15.98 -5.33 15.58
C LEU A 174 17.27 -4.63 15.16
N VAL A 175 17.24 -3.29 15.08
CA VAL A 175 18.38 -2.46 14.65
C VAL A 175 19.13 -1.84 15.83
N SER A 176 18.49 -1.71 17.00
CA SER A 176 19.06 -1.23 18.27
C SER A 176 19.80 -2.31 19.05
#